data_AF-A0A2H5ZTW2-F1
#
_entry.id   AF-A0A2H5ZTW2-F1
#
_cell.length_a   1.000
_cell.length_b   1.000
_cell.length_c   1.000
_cell.angle_alpha   90.00
_cell.angle_beta   90.00
_cell.angle_gamma   90.00
#
_symmetry.space_group_name_H-M   'P 1'
#
loop_
_entity.id
_entity.type
_entity.pdbx_description
1 polymer ?
#
loop_
_entity_poly.entity_id
_entity_poly.type
_entity_poly.pdbx_seq_one_letter_code
_entity_poly.pdbx_strand_id
1 'polypeptide(L)'
;MDRRRIWVLASVGLLVWNLAAEALPSTTAAIRNLIESFIGVGTVTSVVLAAAGREADVHVRMDGVRAMPPDRKDWLWFFEGVSEIATSRVFQPPQAHAGLARVLRIRMWYSLRGRVVARAARDRGQAGPTVVLTPP
;
A
#
# COMPACT_ATOMS: atom_id res chain seq x y z
N MET A 1 -41.79 -25.30 21.07
CA MET A 1 -40.50 -25.04 20.39
C MET A 1 -39.39 -25.60 21.26
N ASP A 2 -38.67 -26.60 20.75
CA ASP A 2 -37.74 -27.43 21.54
C ASP A 2 -36.43 -26.68 21.81
N ARG A 3 -36.09 -26.46 23.08
CA ARG A 3 -34.89 -25.72 23.53
C ARG A 3 -33.60 -26.26 22.91
N ARG A 4 -33.55 -27.54 22.55
CA ARG A 4 -32.38 -28.18 21.92
C ARG A 4 -32.10 -27.66 20.51
N ARG A 5 -33.13 -27.26 19.75
CA ARG A 5 -32.97 -26.73 18.38
C ARG A 5 -32.36 -25.33 18.36
N ILE A 6 -32.63 -24.53 19.40
CA ILE A 6 -32.12 -23.16 19.53
C ILE A 6 -30.60 -23.17 19.76
N TRP A 7 -30.10 -24.08 20.60
CA TRP A 7 -28.67 -24.21 20.86
C TRP A 7 -27.88 -24.66 19.61
N VAL A 8 -28.40 -25.63 18.86
CA VAL A 8 -27.74 -26.11 17.63
C VAL A 8 -27.65 -25.00 16.58
N LEU A 9 -28.71 -24.21 16.38
CA LEU A 9 -28.70 -23.09 15.44
C LEU A 9 -27.77 -21.95 15.87
N ALA A 10 -27.70 -21.65 17.17
CA ALA A 10 -26.77 -20.66 17.70
C ALA A 10 -25.30 -21.10 17.53
N SER A 11 -25.00 -22.37 17.75
CA SER A 11 -23.65 -22.93 17.55
C SER A 11 -23.22 -22.91 16.09
N VAL A 12 -24.12 -23.24 15.16
CA VAL A 12 -23.84 -23.16 13.71
C VAL A 12 -23.65 -21.71 13.27
N GLY A 13 -24.48 -20.78 13.76
CA GLY A 13 -24.33 -19.35 13.47
C GLY A 13 -22.98 -18.77 13.95
N LEU A 14 -22.51 -19.15 15.14
CA LEU A 14 -21.20 -18.77 15.67
C LEU A 14 -20.03 -19.37 14.87
N LEU A 15 -20.19 -20.60 14.36
CA LEU A 15 -19.19 -21.25 13.53
C LEU A 15 -19.08 -20.56 12.15
N VAL A 16 -20.22 -20.24 11.54
CA VAL A 16 -20.28 -19.53 10.25
C VAL A 16 -19.74 -18.10 10.39
N TRP A 17 -20.03 -17.41 11.50
CA TRP A 17 -19.46 -16.08 11.77
C TRP A 17 -17.93 -16.12 11.92
N ASN A 18 -17.38 -17.13 12.58
CA ASN A 18 -15.93 -17.30 12.70
C ASN A 18 -15.27 -17.67 11.36
N LEU A 19 -15.95 -18.42 10.50
CA LEU A 19 -15.45 -18.79 9.18
C LEU A 19 -15.58 -17.64 8.15
N ALA A 20 -16.53 -16.73 8.35
CA ALA A 20 -16.76 -15.55 7.51
C ALA A 20 -15.98 -14.31 7.99
N ALA A 21 -15.24 -14.40 9.10
CA ALA A 21 -14.28 -13.37 9.49
C ALA A 21 -13.11 -13.41 8.49
N GLU A 22 -13.25 -12.67 7.39
CA GLU A 22 -12.16 -12.46 6.43
C GLU A 22 -10.91 -12.04 7.20
N ALA A 23 -9.88 -12.88 7.15
CA ALA A 23 -8.60 -12.54 7.74
C ALA A 23 -8.12 -11.24 7.09
N LEU A 24 -7.83 -10.23 7.91
CA LEU A 24 -7.27 -8.97 7.43
C LEU A 24 -6.08 -9.28 6.50
N PRO A 25 -5.93 -8.53 5.40
CA PRO A 25 -4.81 -8.75 4.48
C PRO A 25 -3.48 -8.67 5.22
N SER A 26 -2.45 -9.35 4.70
CA SER A 26 -1.10 -9.16 5.20
C SER A 26 -0.67 -7.69 5.04
N THR A 27 0.30 -7.24 5.85
CA THR A 27 0.76 -5.83 5.80
C THR A 27 1.28 -5.46 4.41
N THR A 28 2.00 -6.36 3.75
CA THR A 28 2.47 -6.20 2.37
C THR A 28 1.31 -6.09 1.37
N ALA A 29 0.26 -6.89 1.53
CA ALA A 29 -0.94 -6.82 0.70
C ALA A 29 -1.72 -5.54 0.94
N ALA A 30 -1.85 -5.09 2.19
CA ALA A 30 -2.49 -3.82 2.52
C ALA A 30 -1.75 -2.63 1.90
N ILE A 31 -0.42 -2.56 2.02
CA ILE A 31 0.41 -1.52 1.37
C ILE A 31 0.19 -1.53 -0.14
N ARG A 32 0.30 -2.71 -0.77
CA ARG A 32 0.07 -2.88 -2.21
C ARG A 32 -1.31 -2.35 -2.60
N ASN A 33 -2.37 -2.81 -1.96
CA ASN A 33 -3.75 -2.45 -2.30
C ASN A 33 -3.99 -0.95 -2.13
N LEU A 34 -3.48 -0.34 -1.06
CA LEU A 34 -3.63 1.10 -0.82
C LEU A 34 -2.93 1.94 -1.88
N ILE A 35 -1.73 1.53 -2.33
CA ILE A 35 -0.97 2.23 -3.37
C ILE A 35 -1.60 1.99 -4.75
N GLU A 36 -1.91 0.74 -5.09
CA GLU A 36 -2.52 0.38 -6.38
C GLU A 36 -3.93 0.97 -6.54
N SER A 37 -4.71 1.14 -5.46
CA SER A 37 -6.00 1.83 -5.51
C SER A 37 -5.91 3.31 -5.87
N PHE A 38 -4.70 3.88 -5.91
CA PHE A 38 -4.44 5.24 -6.35
C PHE A 38 -3.73 5.29 -7.70
N ILE A 39 -2.61 4.58 -7.83
CA ILE A 39 -1.75 4.65 -9.04
C ILE A 39 -2.32 3.80 -10.19
N GLY A 40 -3.03 2.72 -9.85
CA GLY A 40 -3.57 1.74 -10.79
C GLY A 40 -3.23 0.31 -10.39
N VAL A 41 -4.16 -0.61 -10.63
CA VAL A 41 -4.00 -2.05 -10.34
C VAL A 41 -2.84 -2.62 -11.15
N GLY A 42 -2.00 -3.44 -10.52
CA GLY A 42 -0.85 -4.11 -11.15
C GLY A 42 0.36 -3.21 -11.41
N THR A 43 0.39 -2.01 -10.82
CA THR A 43 1.54 -1.10 -10.89
C THR A 43 2.61 -1.45 -9.85
N VAL A 44 2.24 -1.86 -8.64
CA VAL A 44 3.22 -2.31 -7.64
C VAL A 44 3.75 -3.66 -8.08
N THR A 45 5.07 -3.82 -8.21
CA THR A 45 5.68 -5.11 -8.56
C THR A 45 6.06 -5.89 -7.32
N SER A 46 6.59 -5.23 -6.30
CA SER A 46 6.92 -5.84 -5.01
C SER A 46 6.73 -4.88 -3.84
N VAL A 47 6.46 -5.47 -2.67
CA VAL A 47 6.52 -4.80 -1.38
C VAL A 47 7.37 -5.66 -0.47
N VAL A 48 8.45 -5.11 0.08
CA VAL A 48 9.34 -5.80 1.01
C VAL A 48 9.31 -5.05 2.34
N LEU A 49 9.07 -5.78 3.43
CA LEU A 49 9.15 -5.23 4.77
C LEU A 49 10.55 -5.50 5.35
N ALA A 50 11.18 -4.46 5.86
CA ALA A 50 12.49 -4.52 6.51
C ALA A 50 12.40 -4.03 7.97
N ALA A 51 13.51 -4.15 8.70
CA ALA A 51 13.64 -3.68 10.08
C ALA A 51 12.46 -4.12 10.99
N ALA A 52 12.16 -5.43 10.98
CA ALA A 52 11.03 -6.01 11.72
C ALA A 52 9.65 -5.36 11.42
N GLY A 53 9.44 -4.95 10.16
CA GLY A 53 8.21 -4.34 9.67
C GLY A 53 8.10 -2.83 9.90
N ARG A 54 9.19 -2.17 10.30
CA ARG A 54 9.22 -0.71 10.47
C ARG A 54 9.52 0.04 9.17
N GLU A 55 10.11 -0.62 8.19
CA GLU A 55 10.42 -0.03 6.89
C GLU A 55 9.73 -0.83 5.79
N ALA A 56 9.22 -0.12 4.77
CA ALA A 56 8.62 -0.73 3.60
C ALA A 56 9.31 -0.23 2.32
N ASP A 57 9.83 -1.17 1.54
CA ASP A 57 10.34 -0.93 0.18
C ASP A 57 9.28 -1.33 -0.84
N VAL A 58 8.82 -0.36 -1.62
CA VAL A 58 7.76 -0.54 -2.62
C VAL A 58 8.32 -0.29 -4.00
N HIS A 59 8.27 -1.28 -4.87
CA HIS A 59 8.66 -1.15 -6.26
C HIS A 59 7.43 -0.91 -7.12
N VAL A 60 7.44 0.15 -7.92
CA VAL A 60 6.30 0.58 -8.73
C VAL A 60 6.73 0.69 -10.19
N ARG A 61 6.00 0.00 -11.05
CA ARG A 61 6.15 0.07 -12.51
C ARG A 61 5.17 1.11 -13.07
N MET A 62 5.74 2.08 -13.77
CA MET A 62 5.02 3.20 -14.38
C MET A 62 4.61 2.92 -15.83
N ASP A 63 4.95 1.75 -16.38
CA ASP A 63 4.56 1.34 -17.72
C ASP A 63 3.02 1.30 -17.85
N GLY A 64 2.48 2.13 -18.73
CA GLY A 64 1.03 2.22 -18.97
C GLY A 64 0.27 3.17 -18.04
N VAL A 65 0.93 3.86 -17.11
CA VAL A 65 0.29 4.88 -16.27
C VAL A 65 0.00 6.13 -17.10
N ARG A 66 -1.26 6.30 -17.54
CA ARG A 66 -1.69 7.36 -18.46
C ARG A 66 -1.47 8.78 -17.92
N ALA A 67 -1.48 8.96 -16.60
CA ALA A 67 -1.31 10.26 -15.96
C ALA A 67 0.16 10.70 -15.87
N MET A 68 1.12 9.83 -16.23
CA MET A 68 2.54 10.17 -16.19
C MET A 68 2.86 11.23 -17.26
N PRO A 69 3.46 12.38 -16.89
CA PRO A 69 3.82 13.40 -17.86
C PRO A 69 4.80 12.87 -18.91
N PRO A 70 4.62 13.23 -20.19
CA PRO A 70 5.56 12.83 -21.24
C PRO A 70 6.92 13.52 -21.09
N ASP A 71 6.91 14.76 -20.61
CA ASP A 71 8.11 15.58 -20.45
C ASP A 71 8.77 15.33 -19.09
N ARG A 72 10.07 15.02 -19.14
CA ARG A 72 10.88 14.76 -17.94
C ARG A 72 10.96 15.94 -16.96
N LYS A 73 10.83 17.18 -17.47
CA LYS A 73 10.84 18.40 -16.63
C LYS A 73 9.71 18.40 -15.59
N ASP A 74 8.60 17.74 -15.88
CA ASP A 74 7.41 17.69 -15.01
C ASP A 74 7.43 16.46 -14.08
N TRP A 75 8.42 15.57 -14.23
CA TRP A 75 8.47 14.32 -13.47
C TRP A 75 8.67 14.52 -11.99
N LEU A 76 9.47 15.51 -11.58
CA LEU A 76 9.74 15.75 -10.16
C LEU A 76 8.43 16.02 -9.41
N TRP A 77 7.68 17.02 -9.88
CA TRP A 77 6.39 17.38 -9.32
C TRP A 77 5.39 16.20 -9.35
N PHE A 78 5.35 15.47 -10.46
CA PHE A 78 4.48 14.30 -10.57
C PHE A 78 4.81 13.22 -9.53
N PHE A 79 6.09 12.86 -9.38
CA PHE A 79 6.50 11.85 -8.41
C PHE A 79 6.36 12.33 -6.96
N GLU A 80 6.53 13.62 -6.68
CA GLU A 80 6.22 14.20 -5.37
C GLU A 80 4.75 14.01 -5.01
N GLY A 81 3.82 14.44 -5.88
CA GLY A 81 2.38 14.29 -5.63
C GLY A 81 1.93 12.83 -5.52
N VAL A 82 2.44 11.97 -6.41
CA VAL A 82 2.10 10.53 -6.36
C VAL A 82 2.63 9.87 -5.08
N SER A 83 3.88 10.17 -4.70
CA SER A 83 4.49 9.64 -3.48
C SER A 83 3.77 10.15 -2.23
N GLU A 84 3.35 11.41 -2.23
CA GLU A 84 2.65 12.02 -1.11
C GLU A 84 1.33 11.28 -0.85
N ILE A 85 0.50 11.14 -1.89
CA ILE A 85 -0.80 10.47 -1.76
C ILE A 85 -0.62 8.99 -1.41
N ALA A 86 0.30 8.30 -2.09
CA ALA A 86 0.57 6.88 -1.85
C ALA A 86 1.02 6.61 -0.41
N THR A 87 1.98 7.39 0.10
CA THR A 87 2.49 7.23 1.47
C THR A 87 1.48 7.68 2.52
N SER A 88 0.71 8.74 2.26
CA SER A 88 -0.37 9.19 3.15
C SER A 88 -1.41 8.11 3.36
N ARG A 89 -1.85 7.42 2.29
CA ARG A 89 -2.81 6.30 2.41
C ARG A 89 -2.29 5.15 3.26
N VAL A 90 -0.98 4.89 3.25
CA VAL A 90 -0.36 3.85 4.09
C VAL A 90 -0.24 4.31 5.55
N PHE A 91 0.13 5.58 5.79
CA PHE A 91 0.28 6.09 7.15
C PHE A 91 -1.05 6.43 7.84
N GLN A 92 -2.06 6.77 7.05
CA GLN A 92 -3.43 7.11 7.46
C GLN A 92 -4.43 6.25 6.66
N PRO A 93 -4.44 4.93 6.87
CA PRO A 93 -5.32 4.05 6.11
C PRO A 93 -6.79 4.28 6.51
N PRO A 94 -7.75 4.11 5.57
CA PRO A 94 -9.17 4.27 5.85
C PRO A 94 -9.71 3.25 6.87
N GLN A 95 -9.02 2.12 7.03
CA GLN A 95 -9.33 1.07 7.99
C GLN A 95 -8.10 0.78 8.85
N ALA A 96 -8.33 0.55 10.14
CA ALA A 96 -7.25 0.25 11.08
C ALA A 96 -6.54 -1.07 10.70
N HIS A 97 -5.22 -1.03 10.65
CA HIS A 97 -4.40 -2.20 10.35
C HIS A 97 -3.13 -2.19 11.20
N ALA A 98 -2.99 -3.14 12.13
CA ALA A 98 -1.92 -3.18 13.12
C ALA A 98 -0.51 -3.15 12.50
N GLY A 99 -0.30 -3.87 11.40
CA GLY A 99 0.96 -3.85 10.66
C GLY A 99 1.32 -2.49 10.07
N LEU A 100 0.37 -1.76 9.49
CA LEU A 100 0.61 -0.42 8.92
C LEU A 100 0.98 0.59 10.00
N ALA A 101 0.35 0.50 11.18
CA ALA A 101 0.66 1.35 12.33
C ALA A 101 2.13 1.25 12.79
N ARG A 102 2.80 0.12 12.51
CA ARG A 102 4.21 -0.11 12.84
C ARG A 102 5.18 0.43 11.79
N VAL A 103 4.72 0.69 10.58
CA VAL A 103 5.57 1.22 9.50
C VAL A 103 5.91 2.67 9.82
N LEU A 104 7.22 2.95 9.93
CA LEU A 104 7.78 4.26 10.23
C LEU A 104 8.40 4.92 9.00
N ARG A 105 8.83 4.13 8.00
CA ARG A 105 9.43 4.65 6.77
C ARG A 105 8.92 3.87 5.57
N ILE A 106 8.63 4.59 4.48
CA ILE A 106 8.30 3.99 3.18
C ILE A 106 9.30 4.53 2.16
N ARG A 107 9.92 3.63 1.39
CA ARG A 107 10.75 3.95 0.23
C ARG A 107 10.07 3.42 -1.02
N MET A 108 9.99 4.25 -2.06
CA MET A 108 9.36 3.91 -3.33
C MET A 108 10.39 3.98 -4.46
N TRP A 109 10.44 2.91 -5.26
CA TRP A 109 11.29 2.80 -6.44
C TRP A 109 10.41 2.79 -7.68
N TYR A 110 10.42 3.88 -8.43
CA TYR A 110 9.63 4.01 -9.65
C TYR A 110 10.46 3.59 -10.85
N SER A 111 10.00 2.56 -11.56
CA SER A 111 10.61 2.09 -12.80
C SER A 111 9.74 2.37 -14.02
N LEU A 112 10.35 2.80 -15.11
CA LEU A 112 9.73 2.93 -16.43
C LEU A 112 10.58 2.15 -17.44
N ARG A 113 9.95 1.26 -18.22
CA ARG A 113 10.64 0.39 -19.19
C ARG A 113 11.83 -0.36 -18.57
N GLY A 114 11.64 -0.86 -17.36
CA GLY A 114 12.65 -1.62 -16.61
C GLY A 114 13.79 -0.79 -15.98
N ARG A 115 13.81 0.53 -16.12
CA ARG A 115 14.82 1.40 -15.50
C ARG A 115 14.22 2.21 -14.36
N VAL A 116 14.93 2.32 -13.24
CA VAL A 116 14.53 3.21 -12.14
C VAL A 116 14.70 4.66 -12.60
N VAL A 117 13.61 5.42 -12.57
CA VAL A 117 13.55 6.82 -13.01
C VAL A 117 13.39 7.80 -11.86
N ALA A 118 12.79 7.35 -10.75
CA ALA A 118 12.61 8.16 -9.56
C ALA A 118 12.62 7.30 -8.30
N ARG A 119 12.99 7.95 -7.20
CA ARG A 119 13.17 7.35 -5.88
C ARG A 119 12.47 8.28 -4.90
N ALA A 120 11.60 7.75 -4.05
CA ALA A 120 10.96 8.55 -3.01
C ALA A 120 11.16 7.89 -1.66
N ALA A 121 11.22 8.71 -0.60
CA ALA A 121 11.21 8.23 0.76
C ALA A 121 10.35 9.16 1.63
N ARG A 122 9.63 8.60 2.58
CA ARG A 122 8.90 9.37 3.58
C ARG A 122 8.92 8.68 4.93
N ASP A 123 9.23 9.45 5.96
CA ASP A 123 9.10 9.03 7.34
C ASP A 123 7.73 9.39 7.91
N ARG A 124 7.22 8.58 8.84
CA ARG A 124 5.95 8.82 9.52
C ARG A 124 6.07 10.13 10.32
N GLY A 125 5.13 11.04 10.09
CA GLY A 125 5.14 12.38 10.69
C GLY A 125 5.89 13.44 9.87
N GLN A 126 6.59 13.05 8.80
CA GLN A 126 7.18 14.00 7.85
C GLN A 126 6.08 14.65 7.00
N ALA A 127 6.20 15.97 6.78
CA ALA A 127 5.22 16.76 6.04
C ALA A 127 4.93 16.18 4.63
N GLY A 128 5.99 15.87 3.87
CA GLY A 128 5.90 15.26 2.54
C GLY A 128 7.07 14.32 2.25
N PRO A 129 7.01 13.58 1.13
CA PRO A 129 8.10 12.70 0.71
C PRO A 129 9.29 13.51 0.17
N THR A 130 10.49 12.97 0.33
CA THR A 130 11.66 13.41 -0.42
C THR A 130 11.75 12.61 -1.71
N VAL A 131 11.81 13.27 -2.86
CA VAL A 131 11.88 12.64 -4.18
C VAL A 131 13.18 13.01 -4.89
N VAL A 132 13.81 12.02 -5.52
CA VAL A 132 15.03 12.17 -6.32
C VAL A 132 14.82 11.50 -7.68
N LEU A 133 14.98 12.26 -8.76
CA LEU A 133 15.00 11.70 -10.11
C LEU A 133 16.36 11.04 -10.38
N THR A 134 16.34 9.87 -10.99
CA THR A 134 17.56 9.20 -11.46
C THR A 134 17.99 9.83 -12.78
N PRO A 135 19.27 10.17 -13.00
CA PRO A 135 19.76 10.71 -14.28
C PRO A 135 19.30 9.88 -15.49
N PRO A 136 19.13 10.50 -16.67
CA PRO A 136 18.72 9.80 -17.89
C PRO A 136 19.73 8.73 -18.36
#